data_AF-A0A7X0LN49-F1
#
_entry.id   AF-A0A7X0LN49-F1
#
_cell.length_a   1.000
_cell.length_b   1.000
_cell.length_c   1.000
_cell.angle_alpha   90.00
_cell.angle_beta   90.00
_cell.angle_gamma   90.00
#
_symmetry.space_group_name_H-M   'P 1'
#
loop_
_entity.id
_entity.type
_entity.pdbx_description
1 polymer ?
#
loop_
_entity_poly.entity_id
_entity_poly.type
_entity_poly.pdbx_seq_one_letter_code
_entity_poly.pdbx_strand_id
1 'polypeptide(L)'
;MFEAILLTNAAATLYMVGLIWMVQRVHYPLFDGVSEPQFAAYEARHTRAITPIVLPPMMVELVSAVGLVIVKPDAELGLVLPGWMPWVGLGLVLLVWGVTFCCSVPQHVKLARGFDPKACRLLVNTNWLRTAGWTLRGGLVIWMLALVMRG
;
A
#
# COMPACT_ATOMS: atom_id res chain seq x y z
N MET A 1 -15.14 19.18 -5.61
CA MET A 1 -15.05 17.72 -5.93
C MET A 1 -13.69 17.13 -5.52
N PHE A 2 -12.62 17.89 -5.74
CA PHE A 2 -11.24 17.51 -5.44
C PHE A 2 -11.01 17.08 -3.98
N GLU A 3 -11.57 17.80 -3.01
CA GLU A 3 -11.41 17.52 -1.57
C GLU A 3 -11.88 16.13 -1.17
N ALA A 4 -13.05 15.71 -1.66
CA ALA A 4 -13.60 14.38 -1.36
C ALA A 4 -12.67 13.27 -1.90
N ILE A 5 -12.07 13.48 -3.07
CA ILE A 5 -11.08 12.55 -3.65
C ILE A 5 -9.82 12.52 -2.79
N LEU A 6 -9.32 13.69 -2.35
CA LEU A 6 -8.14 13.79 -1.51
C LEU A 6 -8.34 13.12 -0.15
N LEU A 7 -9.48 13.36 0.51
CA LEU A 7 -9.84 12.72 1.78
C LEU A 7 -9.95 11.20 1.62
N THR A 8 -10.59 10.74 0.54
CA THR A 8 -10.70 9.31 0.22
C THR A 8 -9.31 8.69 -0.01
N ASN A 9 -8.45 9.37 -0.77
CA ASN A 9 -7.08 8.93 -1.02
C ASN A 9 -6.26 8.87 0.28
N ALA A 10 -6.37 9.90 1.12
CA ALA A 10 -5.67 9.97 2.38
C ALA A 10 -6.11 8.86 3.35
N ALA A 11 -7.42 8.64 3.49
CA ALA A 11 -7.96 7.58 4.34
C ALA A 11 -7.45 6.19 3.93
N ALA A 12 -7.52 5.87 2.63
CA ALA A 12 -7.02 4.61 2.10
C ALA A 12 -5.50 4.48 2.27
N THR A 13 -4.74 5.54 1.97
CA THR A 13 -3.27 5.55 2.10
C THR A 13 -2.83 5.34 3.55
N LEU A 14 -3.42 6.08 4.51
CA LEU A 14 -3.05 5.97 5.92
C LEU A 14 -3.43 4.62 6.53
N TYR A 15 -4.57 4.06 6.11
CA TYR A 15 -4.92 2.68 6.45
C TYR A 15 -3.85 1.70 5.96
N MET A 16 -3.41 1.83 4.70
CA MET A 16 -2.37 0.98 4.13
C MET A 16 -1.00 1.17 4.79
N VAL A 17 -0.66 2.38 5.24
CA VAL A 17 0.55 2.64 6.05
C VAL A 17 0.50 1.83 7.34
N GLY A 18 -0.60 1.91 8.10
CA GLY A 18 -0.74 1.12 9.33
C GLY A 18 -0.66 -0.38 9.06
N LEU A 19 -1.36 -0.84 8.04
CA LEU A 19 -1.40 -2.26 7.66
C LEU A 19 -0.04 -2.79 7.23
N ILE A 20 0.70 -2.06 6.39
CA ILE A 20 2.00 -2.55 5.89
C ILE A 20 3.05 -2.59 7.00
N TRP A 21 3.03 -1.64 7.93
CA TRP A 21 3.93 -1.65 9.09
C TRP A 21 3.61 -2.81 10.04
N MET A 22 2.33 -3.09 10.28
CA MET A 22 1.90 -4.28 11.02
C MET A 22 2.42 -5.55 10.32
N VAL A 23 2.27 -5.64 9.00
CA VAL A 23 2.74 -6.81 8.24
C VAL A 23 4.26 -6.96 8.33
N GLN A 24 5.00 -5.88 8.10
CA GLN A 24 6.47 -5.90 8.05
C GLN A 24 7.12 -6.18 9.40
N ARG A 25 6.57 -5.62 10.49
CA ARG A 25 7.20 -5.67 11.82
C ARG A 25 6.65 -6.75 12.72
N VAL A 26 5.42 -7.19 12.49
CA VAL A 26 4.74 -8.17 13.35
C VAL A 26 4.42 -9.43 12.56
N HIS A 27 3.65 -9.32 11.48
CA HIS A 27 3.13 -10.50 10.78
C HIS A 27 4.22 -11.37 10.16
N TYR A 28 5.15 -10.79 9.40
CA TYR A 28 6.22 -11.57 8.77
C TYR A 28 7.20 -12.20 9.76
N PRO A 29 7.65 -11.52 10.83
CA PRO A 29 8.46 -12.18 11.87
C PRO A 29 7.77 -13.38 12.54
N LEU A 30 6.42 -13.40 12.61
CA LEU A 30 5.69 -14.55 13.17
C LEU A 30 5.78 -15.81 12.30
N PHE A 31 6.29 -15.73 11.06
CA PHE A 31 6.51 -16.92 10.22
C PHE A 31 7.49 -17.90 10.86
N ASP A 32 8.45 -17.41 11.65
CA ASP A 32 9.43 -18.22 12.37
C ASP A 32 8.79 -19.09 13.48
N GLY A 33 7.56 -18.76 13.90
CA GLY A 33 6.80 -19.53 14.89
C GLY A 33 5.95 -20.67 14.31
N VAL A 34 5.91 -20.84 12.98
CA VAL A 34 5.08 -21.84 12.32
C VAL A 34 5.93 -23.05 11.93
N SER A 35 5.54 -24.23 12.39
CA SER A 35 6.22 -25.49 12.01
C SER A 35 6.16 -25.73 10.49
N GLU A 36 7.24 -26.24 9.91
CA GLU A 36 7.35 -26.52 8.47
C GLU A 36 6.20 -27.38 7.91
N PRO A 37 5.74 -28.46 8.58
CA PRO A 37 4.61 -29.26 8.08
C PRO A 37 3.29 -28.49 8.00
N GLN A 38 3.11 -27.46 8.83
CA GLN A 38 1.87 -26.67 8.89
C GLN A 38 1.96 -25.39 8.06
N PHE A 39 3.16 -25.00 7.62
CA PHE A 39 3.43 -23.70 7.01
C PHE A 39 2.61 -23.45 5.74
N ALA A 40 2.54 -24.43 4.82
CA ALA A 40 1.79 -24.29 3.57
C ALA A 40 0.29 -24.03 3.82
N ALA A 41 -0.32 -24.78 4.75
CA ALA A 41 -1.72 -24.62 5.12
C ALA A 41 -1.98 -23.28 5.82
N TYR A 42 -1.07 -22.87 6.72
CA TYR A 42 -1.09 -21.56 7.34
C TYR A 42 -1.07 -20.44 6.29
N GLU A 43 -0.14 -20.52 5.34
CA GLU A 43 0.09 -19.48 4.34
C GLU A 43 -1.05 -19.36 3.33
N ALA A 44 -1.60 -20.50 2.88
CA ALA A 44 -2.78 -20.52 2.01
C ALA A 44 -4.00 -19.88 2.70
N ARG A 45 -4.18 -20.15 4.01
CA ARG A 45 -5.23 -19.52 4.81
C ARG A 45 -4.97 -18.03 5.01
N HIS A 46 -3.74 -17.63 5.31
CA HIS A 46 -3.34 -16.23 5.44
C HIS A 46 -3.63 -15.45 4.15
N THR A 47 -3.14 -15.93 3.00
CA THR A 47 -3.33 -15.26 1.71
C THR A 47 -4.81 -15.07 1.37
N ARG A 48 -5.64 -16.09 1.63
CA ARG A 48 -7.10 -16.00 1.41
C ARG A 48 -7.75 -14.99 2.35
N ALA A 49 -7.34 -14.95 3.61
CA ALA A 49 -7.92 -14.06 4.62
C ALA A 49 -7.48 -12.59 4.45
N ILE A 50 -6.24 -12.34 4.04
CA ILE A 50 -5.70 -10.98 3.93
C ILE A 50 -6.16 -10.27 2.65
N THR A 51 -6.42 -11.01 1.57
CA THR A 51 -6.85 -10.45 0.28
C THR A 51 -8.06 -9.51 0.40
N PRO A 52 -9.20 -9.89 1.01
CA PRO A 52 -10.35 -9.00 1.14
C PRO A 52 -10.10 -7.79 2.05
N ILE A 53 -9.07 -7.82 2.90
CA ILE A 53 -8.69 -6.70 3.79
C ILE A 53 -7.81 -5.69 3.05
N VAL A 54 -6.87 -6.18 2.23
CA VAL A 54 -5.90 -5.36 1.52
C VAL A 54 -6.44 -4.82 0.20
N LEU A 55 -7.19 -5.64 -0.55
CA LEU A 55 -7.55 -5.31 -1.93
C LEU A 55 -8.47 -4.07 -2.04
N PRO A 56 -9.55 -3.92 -1.24
CA PRO A 56 -10.43 -2.76 -1.34
C PRO A 56 -9.70 -1.41 -1.10
N PRO A 57 -8.95 -1.19 0.00
CA PRO A 57 -8.25 0.08 0.20
C PRO A 57 -7.17 0.31 -0.86
N MET A 58 -6.50 -0.73 -1.36
CA MET A 58 -5.55 -0.58 -2.48
C MET A 58 -6.23 -0.12 -3.78
N MET A 59 -7.43 -0.62 -4.10
CA MET A 59 -8.20 -0.15 -5.25
C MET A 59 -8.62 1.30 -5.08
N VAL A 60 -9.16 1.63 -3.90
CA VAL A 60 -9.59 3.00 -3.56
C VAL A 60 -8.41 3.96 -3.68
N GLU A 61 -7.24 3.59 -3.15
CA GLU A 61 -6.01 4.38 -3.23
C GLU A 61 -5.59 4.63 -4.69
N LEU A 62 -5.60 3.60 -5.56
CA LEU A 62 -5.22 3.76 -6.96
C LEU A 62 -6.22 4.65 -7.73
N VAL A 63 -7.52 4.35 -7.62
CA VAL A 63 -8.57 5.09 -8.33
C VAL A 63 -8.60 6.56 -7.91
N SER A 64 -8.50 6.83 -6.60
CA SER A 64 -8.44 8.20 -6.11
C SER A 64 -7.13 8.91 -6.47
N ALA A 65 -5.99 8.21 -6.54
CA ALA A 65 -4.74 8.80 -7.03
C ALA A 65 -4.84 9.23 -8.50
N VAL A 66 -5.47 8.41 -9.35
CA VAL A 66 -5.79 8.78 -10.74
C VAL A 66 -6.76 9.97 -10.76
N GLY A 67 -7.78 9.96 -9.90
CA GLY A 67 -8.72 11.07 -9.76
C GLY A 67 -8.04 12.40 -9.42
N LEU A 68 -7.06 12.40 -8.50
CA LEU A 68 -6.29 13.60 -8.12
C LEU A 68 -5.43 14.17 -9.25
N VAL A 69 -5.04 13.34 -10.22
CA VAL A 69 -4.29 13.78 -11.40
C VAL A 69 -5.21 14.41 -12.44
N ILE A 70 -6.41 13.87 -12.61
CA ILE A 70 -7.38 14.30 -13.63
C ILE A 70 -8.18 15.52 -13.18
N VAL A 71 -8.60 15.54 -11.91
CA VAL A 71 -9.43 16.61 -11.34
C VAL A 71 -8.52 17.73 -10.85
N LYS A 72 -8.67 18.92 -11.43
CA LYS A 72 -7.94 20.10 -10.99
C LYS A 72 -8.48 20.61 -9.64
N PRO A 73 -7.63 21.23 -8.81
CA PRO A 73 -8.11 21.96 -7.64
C PRO A 73 -9.09 23.03 -8.09
N ASP A 74 -10.21 23.15 -7.37
CA ASP A 74 -11.22 24.17 -7.65
C ASP A 74 -10.55 25.55 -7.44
N ALA A 75 -10.47 26.37 -8.51
CA ALA A 75 -9.71 27.62 -8.51
C ALA A 75 -10.26 28.67 -7.51
N GLU A 76 -11.52 28.53 -7.13
CA GLU A 76 -12.21 29.40 -6.17
C GLU A 76 -11.81 29.13 -4.71
N LEU A 77 -11.18 27.99 -4.43
CA LEU A 77 -10.85 27.53 -3.07
C LEU A 77 -9.48 28.00 -2.57
N GLY A 78 -8.78 28.90 -3.28
CA GLY A 78 -7.45 29.39 -2.88
C GLY A 78 -6.38 28.28 -2.79
N LEU A 79 -6.68 27.09 -3.32
CA LEU A 79 -5.89 25.88 -3.20
C LEU A 79 -4.55 25.99 -3.93
N VAL A 80 -3.49 26.32 -3.20
CA VAL A 80 -2.12 26.28 -3.71
C VAL A 80 -1.57 24.87 -3.54
N LEU A 81 -2.11 23.93 -4.32
CA LEU A 81 -1.54 22.59 -4.41
C LEU A 81 -0.57 22.51 -5.61
N PRO A 82 0.73 22.25 -5.38
CA PRO A 82 1.67 22.07 -6.47
C PRO A 82 1.26 20.91 -7.40
N GLY A 83 1.16 21.18 -8.70
CA GLY A 83 0.67 20.21 -9.68
C GLY A 83 1.50 18.92 -9.78
N TRP A 84 2.74 18.90 -9.29
CA TRP A 84 3.59 17.70 -9.27
C TRP A 84 3.16 16.69 -8.19
N MET A 85 2.48 17.11 -7.12
CA MET A 85 2.17 16.23 -5.98
C MET A 85 1.26 15.05 -6.36
N PRO A 86 0.12 15.23 -7.07
CA PRO A 86 -0.69 14.11 -7.53
C PRO A 86 0.08 13.11 -8.41
N TRP A 87 0.98 13.60 -9.28
CA TRP A 87 1.81 12.76 -10.15
C TRP A 87 2.82 11.92 -9.37
N VAL A 88 3.51 12.53 -8.39
CA VAL A 88 4.40 11.78 -7.49
C VAL A 88 3.62 10.73 -6.71
N GLY A 89 2.42 11.09 -6.22
CA GLY A 89 1.50 10.14 -5.63
C GLY A 89 1.24 8.97 -6.57
N LEU A 90 0.70 9.22 -7.76
CA LEU A 90 0.39 8.18 -8.74
C LEU A 90 1.61 7.28 -9.03
N GLY A 91 2.79 7.86 -9.23
CA GLY A 91 4.03 7.09 -9.41
C GLY A 91 4.34 6.14 -8.25
N LEU A 92 4.18 6.60 -7.00
CA LEU A 92 4.41 5.76 -5.83
C LEU A 92 3.41 4.61 -5.70
N VAL A 93 2.11 4.81 -5.99
CA VAL A 93 1.14 3.70 -5.90
C VAL A 93 1.39 2.67 -6.99
N LEU A 94 1.77 3.10 -8.20
CA LEU A 94 2.14 2.20 -9.28
C LEU A 94 3.40 1.39 -8.95
N LEU A 95 4.40 2.00 -8.32
CA LEU A 95 5.58 1.30 -7.83
C LEU A 95 5.19 0.23 -6.79
N VAL A 96 4.38 0.59 -5.80
CA VAL A 96 3.93 -0.33 -4.76
C VAL A 96 3.13 -1.49 -5.34
N TRP A 97 2.24 -1.22 -6.30
CA TRP A 97 1.51 -2.25 -7.03
C TRP A 97 2.44 -3.16 -7.83
N GLY A 98 3.40 -2.59 -8.57
CA GLY A 98 4.40 -3.35 -9.30
C GLY A 98 5.16 -4.33 -8.41
N VAL A 99 5.66 -3.86 -7.25
CA VAL A 99 6.31 -4.75 -6.27
C VAL A 99 5.35 -5.81 -5.75
N THR A 100 4.08 -5.46 -5.50
CA THR A 100 3.08 -6.40 -4.99
C THR A 100 2.84 -7.54 -5.98
N PHE A 101 2.52 -7.23 -7.24
CA PHE A 101 2.16 -8.24 -8.24
C PHE A 101 3.35 -8.99 -8.82
N CYS A 102 4.51 -8.33 -8.98
CA CYS A 102 5.68 -8.94 -9.60
C CYS A 102 6.61 -9.62 -8.58
N CYS A 103 6.60 -9.22 -7.30
CA CYS A 103 7.47 -9.80 -6.28
C CYS A 103 6.68 -10.54 -5.21
N SER A 104 5.76 -9.87 -4.52
CA SER A 104 5.09 -10.44 -3.33
C SER A 104 4.12 -11.59 -3.67
N VAL A 105 3.22 -11.41 -4.63
CA VAL A 105 2.23 -12.43 -5.03
C VAL A 105 2.91 -13.75 -5.46
N PRO A 106 3.94 -13.76 -6.34
CA PRO A 106 4.64 -14.99 -6.70
C PRO A 106 5.26 -15.71 -5.49
N GLN A 107 5.81 -14.98 -4.51
CA GLN A 107 6.36 -15.61 -3.30
C GLN A 107 5.26 -16.20 -2.42
N HIS A 108 4.14 -15.52 -2.21
CA HIS A 108 2.99 -16.07 -1.49
C HIS A 108 2.45 -17.35 -2.14
N VAL A 109 2.34 -17.37 -3.48
CA VAL A 109 1.92 -18.58 -4.23
C VAL A 109 2.90 -19.73 -4.03
N LYS A 110 4.21 -19.44 -3.99
CA LYS A 110 5.25 -20.45 -3.76
C LYS A 110 5.19 -20.99 -2.33
N LEU A 111 5.06 -20.11 -1.35
CA LEU A 111 4.99 -20.43 0.08
C LEU A 111 3.70 -21.20 0.45
N ALA A 112 2.61 -20.99 -0.28
CA ALA A 112 1.38 -21.77 -0.14
C ALA A 112 1.51 -23.24 -0.57
N ARG A 113 2.61 -23.63 -1.24
CA ARG A 113 2.90 -25.01 -1.65
C ARG A 113 3.89 -25.73 -0.73
N GLY A 114 4.52 -25.00 0.19
CA GLY A 114 5.58 -25.52 1.05
C GLY A 114 6.48 -24.40 1.54
N PHE A 115 7.12 -24.60 2.69
CA PHE A 115 8.10 -23.65 3.20
C PHE A 115 9.31 -23.58 2.26
N ASP A 116 9.69 -22.37 1.87
CA ASP A 116 10.95 -22.11 1.17
C ASP A 116 11.64 -20.90 1.80
N PRO A 117 12.79 -21.10 2.47
CA PRO A 117 13.55 -20.02 3.11
C PRO A 117 13.93 -18.89 2.15
N LYS A 118 14.22 -19.18 0.87
CA LYS A 118 14.55 -18.16 -0.14
C LYS A 118 13.31 -17.34 -0.48
N ALA A 119 12.16 -17.99 -0.65
CA ALA A 119 10.91 -17.30 -0.94
C ALA A 119 10.47 -16.41 0.24
N CYS A 120 10.60 -16.91 1.47
CA CYS A 120 10.34 -16.15 2.69
C CYS A 120 11.24 -14.90 2.78
N ARG A 121 12.56 -15.06 2.63
CA ARG A 121 13.49 -13.91 2.63
C ARG A 121 13.20 -12.89 1.53
N LEU A 122 12.92 -13.34 0.31
CA LEU A 122 12.57 -12.44 -0.79
C LEU A 122 11.28 -11.69 -0.52
N LEU A 123 10.25 -12.36 0.03
CA LEU A 123 8.99 -11.74 0.40
C LEU A 123 9.21 -10.63 1.44
N VAL A 124 9.91 -10.93 2.53
CA VAL A 124 10.18 -9.96 3.61
C VAL A 124 11.04 -8.79 3.14
N ASN A 125 12.10 -9.07 2.36
CA ASN A 125 13.03 -8.04 1.90
C ASN A 125 12.37 -7.11 0.87
N THR A 126 11.63 -7.66 -0.10
CA THR A 126 10.95 -6.83 -1.11
C THR A 126 9.78 -6.06 -0.52
N ASN A 127 9.19 -6.51 0.59
CA ASN A 127 8.14 -5.77 1.28
C ASN A 127 8.62 -4.47 1.94
N TRP A 128 9.92 -4.31 2.20
CA TRP A 128 10.47 -3.02 2.62
C TRP A 128 10.29 -1.93 1.55
N LEU A 129 10.34 -2.28 0.26
CA LEU A 129 10.04 -1.34 -0.82
C LEU A 129 8.60 -0.85 -0.75
N ARG A 130 7.66 -1.75 -0.46
CA ARG A 130 6.24 -1.41 -0.26
C ARG A 130 6.03 -0.58 1.00
N THR A 131 6.71 -0.93 2.09
CA THR A 131 6.66 -0.21 3.37
C THR A 131 7.15 1.23 3.20
N ALA A 132 8.29 1.42 2.54
CA ALA A 132 8.82 2.74 2.20
C ALA A 132 7.87 3.48 1.25
N GLY A 133 7.38 2.81 0.20
CA GLY A 133 6.44 3.39 -0.77
C GLY A 133 5.17 3.93 -0.13
N TRP A 134 4.48 3.13 0.69
CA TRP A 134 3.29 3.59 1.42
C TRP A 134 3.63 4.66 2.46
N THR A 135 4.77 4.56 3.16
CA THR A 135 5.16 5.58 4.16
C THR A 135 5.40 6.95 3.50
N LEU A 136 6.12 6.98 2.36
CA LEU A 136 6.33 8.20 1.57
C LEU A 136 5.01 8.76 1.05
N ARG A 137 4.10 7.90 0.57
CA ARG A 137 2.74 8.30 0.18
C ARG A 137 1.97 8.88 1.35
N GLY A 138 2.04 8.26 2.52
CA GLY A 138 1.41 8.75 3.76
C GLY A 138 1.88 10.16 4.11
N GLY A 139 3.18 10.41 4.07
CA GLY A 139 3.75 11.75 4.25
C GLY A 139 3.27 12.75 3.19
N LEU A 140 3.23 12.32 1.92
CA LEU A 140 2.77 13.15 0.81
C LEU A 140 1.29 13.55 0.97
N VAL A 141 0.39 12.61 1.25
CA VAL A 141 -1.05 12.92 1.39
C VAL A 141 -1.33 13.80 2.62
N ILE A 142 -0.59 13.59 3.72
CA ILE A 142 -0.65 14.49 4.89
C ILE A 142 -0.20 15.90 4.50
N TRP A 143 0.87 16.02 3.71
CA TRP A 143 1.35 17.32 3.26
C TRP A 143 0.34 18.00 2.32
N MET A 144 -0.25 17.26 1.38
CA MET A 144 -1.32 17.78 0.51
C MET A 144 -2.50 18.31 1.34
N LEU A 145 -2.97 17.53 2.33
CA LEU A 145 -4.04 17.95 3.24
C LEU A 145 -3.65 19.20 4.03
N ALA A 146 -2.42 19.27 4.55
CA ALA A 146 -1.96 20.42 5.31
C ALA A 146 -1.88 21.71 4.47
N LEU A 147 -1.57 21.61 3.17
CA LEU A 147 -1.61 22.74 2.25
C LEU A 147 -3.04 23.18 1.96
N VAL A 148 -3.93 22.21 1.72
CA VAL A 148 -5.37 22.46 1.48
C VAL A 148 -6.03 23.13 2.67
N MET A 149 -5.74 22.71 3.90
CA MET A 149 -6.34 23.28 5.12
C MET A 149 -5.81 24.67 5.49
N ARG A 150 -4.72 25.13 4.87
CA ARG A 150 -4.09 26.43 5.15
C ARG A 150 -4.49 27.52 4.15
N GLY A 151 -5.04 27.15 2.99
CA GLY A 151 -5.62 28.07 2.01
C GLY A 151 -7.07 28.36 2.34
#